data_AF-A0ABD6BPX2-F1
#
_entry.id   AF-A0ABD6BPX2-F1
#
_cell.length_a   1.000
_cell.length_b   1.000
_cell.length_c   1.000
_cell.angle_alpha   90.00
_cell.angle_beta   90.00
_cell.angle_gamma   90.00
#
_symmetry.space_group_name_H-M   'P 1'
#
loop_
_entity.id
_entity.type
_entity.pdbx_description
1 polymer ?
#
loop_
_entity_poly.entity_id
_entity_poly.type
_entity_poly.pdbx_seq_one_letter_code
_entity_poly.pdbx_strand_id
1 'polypeptide(L)'
;MAQATDRLERYLDDELGDCRPEDVDDRLAELRDLETDSGGSAVERELDVLGALANDTRYTLARVLVAAGEELCVCELGAVVDVTDSGLSRALSTLADAGLVEGRKDGRWKHYRATNRAVALVTVLDGSVADV
;
A
#
# COMPACT_ATOMS: atom_id res chain seq x y z
N MET A 1 23.74 -6.60 13.09
CA MET A 1 23.18 -7.00 14.39
C MET A 1 23.96 -6.37 15.53
N ALA A 2 25.23 -6.71 15.78
CA ALA A 2 26.03 -6.14 16.89
C ALA A 2 26.06 -4.59 16.93
N GLN A 3 26.38 -3.93 15.81
CA GLN A 3 26.45 -2.46 15.76
C GLN A 3 25.11 -1.74 16.05
N ALA A 4 23.97 -2.42 15.86
CA ALA A 4 22.66 -1.86 16.16
C ALA A 4 22.36 -1.92 17.67
N THR A 5 22.77 -3.00 18.32
CA THR A 5 22.66 -3.19 19.77
C THR A 5 23.55 -2.19 20.53
N ASP A 6 24.77 -1.93 20.05
CA ASP A 6 25.69 -0.94 20.64
C ASP A 6 25.16 0.51 20.62
N ARG A 7 24.23 0.82 19.69
CA ARG A 7 23.55 2.13 19.67
C ARG A 7 22.39 2.18 20.65
N LEU A 8 21.68 1.07 20.81
CA LEU A 8 20.55 0.97 21.72
C LEU A 8 21.02 1.02 23.18
N GLU A 9 22.10 0.31 23.52
CA GLU A 9 22.68 0.33 24.86
C GLU A 9 23.08 1.74 25.31
N ARG A 10 23.79 2.50 24.46
CA ARG A 10 24.15 3.89 24.77
C ARG A 10 22.93 4.81 24.92
N TYR A 11 21.90 4.62 24.08
CA TYR A 11 20.65 5.36 24.22
C TYR A 11 19.96 5.07 25.55
N LEU A 12 19.92 3.80 25.96
CA LEU A 12 19.32 3.39 27.22
C LEU A 12 20.14 3.85 28.42
N ASP A 13 21.47 3.91 28.32
CA ASP A 13 22.34 4.47 29.36
C ASP A 13 22.07 5.97 29.57
N ASP A 14 21.92 6.74 28.47
CA ASP A 14 21.55 8.16 28.53
C ASP A 14 20.16 8.37 29.17
N GLU A 15 19.19 7.49 28.89
CA GLU A 15 17.80 7.61 29.38
C GLU A 15 17.61 7.10 30.82
N LEU A 16 18.26 6.00 31.20
CA LEU A 16 18.08 5.34 32.50
C LEU A 16 19.13 5.77 33.54
N GLY A 17 20.27 6.32 33.09
CA GLY A 17 21.38 6.78 33.93
C GLY A 17 22.27 5.67 34.51
N ASP A 18 21.81 4.42 34.53
CA ASP A 18 22.57 3.20 34.85
C ASP A 18 21.96 2.03 34.07
N CYS A 19 22.26 1.95 32.77
CA CYS A 19 21.70 0.90 31.92
C CYS A 19 22.39 -0.45 32.22
N ARG A 20 21.56 -1.48 32.38
CA ARG A 20 22.02 -2.85 32.56
C ARG A 20 21.78 -3.67 31.30
N PRO A 21 22.50 -4.79 31.11
CA PRO A 21 22.26 -5.68 29.98
C PRO A 21 20.80 -6.16 29.91
N GLU A 22 20.15 -6.36 31.06
CA GLU A 22 18.74 -6.77 31.11
C GLU A 22 17.80 -5.72 30.52
N ASP A 23 18.09 -4.42 30.70
CA ASP A 23 17.26 -3.34 30.15
C ASP A 23 17.30 -3.34 28.60
N VAL A 24 18.46 -3.69 28.02
CA VAL A 24 18.62 -3.83 26.56
C VAL A 24 17.85 -5.05 26.06
N ASP A 25 17.96 -6.18 26.75
CA ASP A 25 17.26 -7.42 26.39
C ASP A 25 15.74 -7.27 26.50
N ASP A 26 15.25 -6.64 27.58
CA ASP A 26 13.83 -6.33 27.80
C ASP A 26 13.33 -5.41 26.68
N ARG A 27 14.07 -4.35 26.35
CA ARG A 27 13.67 -3.45 25.26
C ARG A 27 13.64 -4.14 23.90
N LEU A 28 14.60 -5.02 23.63
CA LEU A 28 14.61 -5.82 22.40
C LEU A 28 13.44 -6.81 22.36
N ALA A 29 13.05 -7.39 23.50
CA ALA A 29 11.86 -8.24 23.59
C ALA A 29 10.59 -7.45 23.28
N GLU A 30 10.40 -6.28 23.91
CA GLU A 30 9.27 -5.39 23.63
C GLU A 30 9.18 -4.99 22.15
N LEU A 31 10.32 -4.64 21.53
CA LEU A 31 10.37 -4.26 20.12
C LEU A 31 9.98 -5.42 19.19
N ARG A 32 10.35 -6.66 19.53
CA ARG A 32 9.95 -7.86 18.78
C ARG A 32 8.47 -8.18 18.93
N ASP A 33 7.91 -7.95 20.11
CA ASP A 33 6.48 -8.14 20.34
C ASP A 33 5.66 -7.14 19.49
N LEU A 34 6.12 -5.89 19.40
CA LEU A 34 5.54 -4.87 18.50
C LEU A 34 5.64 -5.26 17.01
N GLU A 35 6.72 -5.93 16.61
CA GLU A 35 6.91 -6.43 15.24
C GLU A 35 5.98 -7.62 14.93
N THR A 36 5.76 -8.50 15.91
CA THR A 36 5.03 -9.77 15.73
C THR A 36 3.52 -9.58 15.54
N ASP A 37 2.94 -8.47 16.02
CA ASP A 37 1.53 -8.11 15.78
C ASP A 37 1.21 -7.88 14.29
N SER A 38 2.24 -7.66 13.46
CA SER A 38 2.13 -7.62 12.00
C SER A 38 2.50 -8.98 11.39
N GLY A 39 1.63 -9.98 11.54
CA GLY A 39 1.92 -11.34 11.06
C GLY A 39 2.39 -11.36 9.59
N GLY A 40 3.51 -12.03 9.29
CA GLY A 40 4.22 -11.87 8.00
C GLY A 40 3.38 -12.07 6.73
N SER A 41 2.39 -12.97 6.74
CA SER A 41 1.48 -13.14 5.59
C SER A 41 0.51 -11.97 5.37
N ALA A 42 0.22 -11.17 6.40
CA ALA A 42 -0.55 -9.93 6.27
C ALA A 42 0.30 -8.85 5.59
N VAL A 43 1.56 -8.69 6.04
CA VAL A 43 2.52 -7.74 5.48
C VAL A 43 2.75 -8.00 3.99
N GLU A 44 2.94 -9.25 3.57
CA GLU A 44 3.09 -9.58 2.14
C GLU A 44 1.88 -9.13 1.31
N ARG A 45 0.65 -9.41 1.78
CA ARG A 45 -0.58 -8.98 1.09
C ARG A 45 -0.74 -7.46 1.07
N GLU A 46 -0.34 -6.78 2.14
CA GLU A 46 -0.35 -5.33 2.21
C GLU A 46 0.64 -4.73 1.21
N LEU A 47 1.86 -5.28 1.14
CA LEU A 47 2.88 -4.86 0.17
C LEU A 47 2.45 -5.12 -1.28
N ASP A 48 1.73 -6.20 -1.56
CA ASP A 48 1.16 -6.43 -2.89
C ASP A 48 0.18 -5.32 -3.29
N VAL A 49 -0.70 -4.93 -2.36
CA VAL A 49 -1.68 -3.85 -2.57
C VAL A 49 -0.98 -2.49 -2.73
N LEU A 50 -0.04 -2.18 -1.85
CA LEU A 50 0.73 -0.93 -1.89
C LEU A 50 1.60 -0.86 -3.15
N GLY A 51 2.25 -1.95 -3.53
CA GLY A 51 3.04 -2.07 -4.76
C GLY A 51 2.20 -1.94 -6.03
N ALA A 52 0.96 -2.43 -6.00
CA ALA A 52 0.00 -2.19 -7.08
C ALA A 52 -0.37 -0.70 -7.22
N LEU A 53 -0.41 0.08 -6.13
CA LEU A 53 -0.66 1.52 -6.17
C LEU A 53 0.59 2.37 -6.43
N ALA A 54 1.79 1.87 -6.14
CA ALA A 54 3.07 2.58 -6.30
C ALA A 54 3.52 2.72 -7.77
N ASN A 55 2.65 3.26 -8.63
CA ASN A 55 2.89 3.54 -10.03
C ASN A 55 1.89 4.58 -10.56
N ASP A 56 2.38 5.60 -11.25
CA ASP A 56 1.59 6.74 -11.76
C ASP A 56 0.35 6.31 -12.55
N THR A 57 0.50 5.42 -13.53
CA THR A 57 -0.64 4.97 -14.36
C THR A 57 -1.67 4.23 -13.51
N ARG A 58 -1.23 3.26 -12.69
CA ARG A 58 -2.15 2.46 -11.86
C ARG A 58 -2.86 3.33 -10.82
N TYR A 59 -2.14 4.23 -10.19
CA TYR A 59 -2.70 5.16 -9.21
C TYR A 59 -3.69 6.13 -9.85
N THR A 60 -3.37 6.68 -11.03
CA THR A 60 -4.27 7.54 -11.80
C THR A 60 -5.57 6.81 -12.14
N LEU A 61 -5.50 5.58 -12.64
CA LEU A 61 -6.68 4.77 -12.94
C LEU A 61 -7.52 4.49 -11.70
N ALA A 62 -6.89 4.14 -10.57
CA ALA A 62 -7.58 3.92 -9.31
C ALA A 62 -8.33 5.19 -8.84
N ARG A 63 -7.67 6.36 -8.88
CA ARG A 63 -8.30 7.64 -8.50
C ARG A 63 -9.47 8.01 -9.41
N VAL A 64 -9.32 7.84 -10.72
CA VAL A 64 -10.40 8.10 -11.69
C VAL A 64 -11.61 7.21 -11.39
N LEU A 65 -11.40 5.91 -11.17
CA LEU A 65 -12.47 4.98 -10.84
C LEU A 65 -13.13 5.27 -9.49
N VAL A 66 -12.36 5.66 -8.47
CA VAL A 66 -12.90 6.08 -7.16
C VAL A 66 -13.73 7.36 -7.31
N ALA A 67 -13.23 8.35 -8.04
CA ALA A 67 -13.93 9.62 -8.25
C ALA A 67 -15.21 9.46 -9.09
N ALA A 68 -15.21 8.55 -10.07
CA ALA A 68 -16.39 8.28 -10.88
C ALA A 68 -17.53 7.65 -10.07
N GLY A 69 -17.21 6.78 -9.11
CA GLY A 69 -18.23 6.08 -8.29
C GLY A 69 -19.08 5.06 -9.05
N GLU A 70 -18.79 4.85 -10.34
CA GLU A 70 -19.47 3.92 -11.24
C GLU A 70 -18.48 3.12 -12.10
N GLU A 71 -18.99 2.23 -12.94
CA GLU A 71 -18.15 1.47 -13.86
C GLU A 71 -17.78 2.31 -15.10
N LEU A 72 -16.50 2.32 -15.46
CA LEU A 72 -16.01 2.96 -16.69
C LEU A 72 -15.52 1.91 -17.68
N CYS A 73 -15.78 2.12 -18.97
CA CYS A 73 -15.25 1.30 -20.04
C CYS A 73 -13.72 1.46 -20.13
N VAL A 74 -13.03 0.38 -20.50
CA VAL A 74 -11.58 0.40 -20.75
C VAL A 74 -11.16 1.48 -21.76
N CYS A 75 -12.03 1.85 -22.70
CA CYS A 75 -11.76 2.92 -23.65
C CYS A 75 -11.74 4.31 -23.00
N GLU A 76 -12.60 4.55 -22.01
CA GLU A 76 -12.63 5.80 -21.25
C GLU A 76 -11.38 5.90 -20.36
N LEU A 77 -11.01 4.78 -19.73
CA LEU A 77 -9.79 4.68 -18.94
C LEU A 77 -8.53 4.89 -19.78
N GLY A 78 -8.50 4.39 -21.01
CA GLY A 78 -7.39 4.64 -21.92
C GLY A 78 -7.26 6.10 -22.37
N ALA A 79 -8.34 6.88 -22.34
CA ALA A 79 -8.30 8.29 -22.73
C ALA A 79 -7.66 9.20 -21.66
N VAL A 80 -7.51 8.73 -20.43
CA VAL A 80 -6.98 9.51 -19.30
C VAL A 80 -5.53 9.16 -18.92
N VAL A 81 -4.92 8.18 -19.60
CA VAL A 81 -3.53 7.77 -19.36
C VAL A 81 -2.75 7.63 -20.66
N ASP A 82 -1.47 7.99 -20.63
CA ASP A 82 -0.57 7.86 -21.78
C ASP A 82 0.19 6.53 -21.76
N VAL A 83 -0.51 5.45 -22.08
CA VAL A 83 0.07 4.10 -22.21
C VAL A 83 -0.53 3.35 -23.39
N THR A 84 0.17 2.33 -23.88
CA THR A 84 -0.36 1.42 -24.90
C THR A 84 -1.55 0.61 -24.36
N ASP A 85 -2.39 0.07 -25.26
CA ASP A 85 -3.48 -0.84 -24.89
C ASP A 85 -3.01 -2.04 -24.06
N SER A 86 -1.82 -2.56 -24.35
CA SER A 86 -1.18 -3.63 -23.60
C SER A 86 -0.74 -3.17 -22.20
N GLY A 87 -0.23 -1.95 -22.08
CA GLY A 87 0.11 -1.31 -20.81
C GLY A 87 -1.12 -1.07 -19.94
N LEU A 88 -2.19 -0.53 -20.52
CA LEU A 88 -3.48 -0.34 -19.85
C LEU A 88 -4.06 -1.67 -19.35
N SER A 89 -4.07 -2.69 -20.21
CA SER A 89 -4.55 -4.02 -19.84
C SER A 89 -3.73 -4.61 -18.68
N ARG A 90 -2.40 -4.46 -18.71
CA ARG A 90 -1.52 -4.92 -17.63
C ARG A 90 -1.80 -4.15 -16.33
N ALA A 91 -1.93 -2.83 -16.39
CA ALA A 91 -2.22 -1.98 -15.25
C ALA A 91 -3.54 -2.40 -14.56
N LEU A 92 -4.61 -2.59 -15.35
CA LEU A 92 -5.91 -3.02 -14.85
C LEU A 92 -5.89 -4.46 -14.31
N SER A 93 -5.12 -5.36 -14.93
CA SER A 93 -4.89 -6.71 -14.37
C SER A 93 -4.21 -6.64 -13.01
N THR A 94 -3.10 -5.91 -12.88
CA THR A 94 -2.37 -5.77 -11.61
C THR A 94 -3.26 -5.17 -10.51
N LEU A 95 -4.07 -4.16 -10.83
CA LEU A 95 -5.03 -3.59 -9.89
C LEU A 95 -6.13 -4.61 -9.50
N ALA A 96 -6.60 -5.42 -10.45
CA ALA A 96 -7.61 -6.43 -10.19
C ALA A 96 -7.07 -7.57 -9.32
N ASP A 97 -5.84 -8.02 -9.59
CA ASP A 97 -5.15 -9.06 -8.82
C ASP A 97 -4.91 -8.60 -7.37
N ALA A 98 -4.64 -7.31 -7.16
CA ALA A 98 -4.55 -6.70 -5.83
C ALA A 98 -5.92 -6.40 -5.17
N GLY A 99 -7.04 -6.71 -5.84
CA GLY A 99 -8.39 -6.47 -5.33
C GLY A 99 -8.76 -4.98 -5.22
N LEU A 100 -8.13 -4.11 -6.01
CA LEU A 100 -8.39 -2.66 -6.04
C LEU A 100 -9.47 -2.29 -7.05
N VAL A 101 -9.62 -3.09 -8.11
CA VAL A 101 -10.67 -2.91 -9.12
C VAL A 101 -11.37 -4.22 -9.43
N GLU A 102 -12.61 -4.15 -9.86
CA GLU A 102 -13.38 -5.28 -10.39
C GLU A 102 -13.70 -5.01 -11.85
N GLY A 103 -13.56 -6.04 -12.70
CA GLY A 103 -13.84 -5.94 -14.13
C GLY A 103 -15.05 -6.76 -14.55
N ARG A 104 -15.96 -6.16 -15.32
CA ARG A 104 -17.12 -6.83 -15.93
C ARG A 104 -16.98 -6.80 -17.46
N LYS A 105 -17.26 -7.93 -18.11
CA LYS A 105 -17.37 -8.00 -19.57
C LYS A 105 -18.82 -7.74 -19.99
N ASP A 106 -19.01 -6.84 -20.95
CA ASP A 106 -20.31 -6.54 -21.56
C ASP A 106 -20.16 -6.54 -23.10
N GLY A 107 -20.58 -7.65 -23.70
CA GLY A 107 -20.34 -7.92 -25.12
C GLY A 107 -18.84 -7.90 -25.48
N ARG A 108 -18.46 -6.93 -26.32
CA ARG A 108 -17.07 -6.69 -26.72
C ARG A 108 -16.29 -5.88 -25.68
N TRP A 109 -16.97 -5.10 -24.85
CA TRP A 109 -16.36 -4.12 -23.98
C TRP A 109 -16.07 -4.69 -22.60
N LYS A 110 -15.07 -4.14 -21.93
CA LYS A 110 -14.75 -4.45 -20.54
C LYS A 110 -14.84 -3.17 -19.74
N HIS A 111 -15.59 -3.23 -18.65
CA HIS A 111 -15.81 -2.12 -17.73
C HIS A 111 -15.12 -2.45 -16.42
N TYR A 112 -14.67 -1.41 -15.72
CA TYR A 112 -14.04 -1.54 -14.41
C TYR A 112 -14.66 -0.57 -13.42
N ARG A 113 -14.72 -0.96 -12.15
CA ARG A 113 -15.07 -0.09 -11.02
C ARG A 113 -14.03 -0.24 -9.91
N ALA A 114 -13.91 0.79 -9.08
CA ALA A 114 -13.14 0.71 -7.84
C ALA A 114 -13.82 -0.23 -6.84
N THR A 115 -13.03 -0.99 -6.08
CA THR A 115 -13.53 -1.73 -4.92
C THR A 115 -13.55 -0.83 -3.68
N ASN A 116 -14.24 -1.27 -2.62
CA ASN A 116 -14.21 -0.58 -1.32
C ASN A 116 -12.78 -0.41 -0.77
N ARG A 117 -11.87 -1.35 -1.09
CA ARG A 117 -10.45 -1.26 -0.73
C ARG A 117 -9.78 -0.07 -1.40
N ALA A 118 -9.96 0.08 -2.71
CA ALA A 118 -9.41 1.23 -3.44
C ALA A 118 -9.99 2.56 -2.95
N VAL A 119 -11.31 2.61 -2.70
CA VAL A 119 -11.96 3.81 -2.14
C VAL A 119 -11.33 4.19 -0.81
N ALA A 120 -11.18 3.24 0.12
CA ALA A 120 -10.60 3.52 1.44
C ALA A 120 -9.15 4.03 1.32
N LEU A 121 -8.31 3.36 0.54
CA LEU A 121 -6.90 3.73 0.40
C LEU A 121 -6.70 5.08 -0.28
N VAL A 122 -7.41 5.34 -1.38
CA VAL A 122 -7.34 6.64 -2.07
C VAL A 122 -7.84 7.76 -1.16
N THR A 123 -8.94 7.56 -0.43
CA THR A 123 -9.48 8.56 0.50
C THR A 123 -8.50 8.90 1.62
N VAL A 124 -7.86 7.89 2.22
CA VAL A 124 -6.84 8.10 3.27
C VAL A 124 -5.64 8.87 2.73
N LEU A 125 -5.18 8.54 1.51
CA LEU A 125 -4.06 9.22 0.88
C LEU A 125 -4.39 10.66 0.51
N ASP A 126 -5.55 10.90 -0.10
CA ASP A 126 -6.01 12.25 -0.44
C ASP A 126 -6.12 13.11 0.84
N GLY A 127 -6.66 12.57 1.94
CA GLY A 127 -6.72 13.26 3.23
C GLY A 127 -5.35 13.53 3.87
N SER A 128 -4.41 12.59 3.76
CA SER A 128 -3.08 12.72 4.38
C SER A 128 -2.14 13.67 3.63
N VAL A 129 -2.40 13.93 2.34
CA VAL A 129 -1.53 14.75 1.48
C VAL A 129 -2.12 16.14 1.24
N ALA A 130 -3.44 16.32 1.40
CA ALA A 130 -4.10 17.62 1.20
C ALA A 130 -3.87 18.66 2.32
N ASP A 131 -3.27 18.26 3.45
CA ASP A 131 -3.00 19.12 4.61
C ASP A 131 -1.62 19.83 4.57
N VAL A 132 -0.99 19.99 3.39
CA VAL A 132 0.30 20.69 3.21
C VAL A 132 0.18 21.89 2.28
#